data_AF-A0AAJ5BDE1-F1
#
_entry.id   AF-A0AAJ5BDE1-F1
#
_cell.length_a   1.000
_cell.length_b   1.000
_cell.length_c   1.000
_cell.angle_alpha   90.00
_cell.angle_beta   90.00
_cell.angle_gamma   90.00
#
_symmetry.space_group_name_H-M   'P 1'
#
loop_
_entity.id
_entity.type
_entity.pdbx_description
1 polymer ?
#
loop_
_entity_poly.entity_id
_entity_poly.type
_entity_poly.pdbx_seq_one_letter_code
_entity_poly.pdbx_strand_id
1 'polypeptide(L)'
;MFTKTDLFLLKYSLLLIIFLLYIGHMNINLTDPTIQAAFIGVIGALIAGFGAAYTTIQLTDRKERRQKKDHLLIIKDSLISLLHNEYIPNLTSLQISSQDLGKFIDKEKLRFQFNIDTNFEHEDETIESEQLSFSSVYFMKTSLLSFFDKDDLIKIFQEKKIEISILYGILNFYERLSQESPSFIYDNYMNEYEKITITNQSNLKDLHVMHEPDSNIFKQEERLVKKITISNIQSLFAETEEKAKNYFEDLKTAIEFTEKIINKLS
;
A
#
# COMPACT_ATOMS: atom_id res chain seq x y z
N MET A 1 -22.03 -7.72 22.74
CA MET A 1 -21.97 -6.27 22.99
C MET A 1 -23.42 -5.79 23.13
N PHE A 2 -23.85 -5.38 24.32
CA PHE A 2 -25.23 -4.90 24.52
C PHE A 2 -25.43 -3.58 23.77
N THR A 3 -26.53 -3.45 23.03
CA THR A 3 -26.89 -2.20 22.38
C THR A 3 -27.35 -1.17 23.42
N LYS A 4 -27.30 0.13 23.08
CA LYS A 4 -27.89 1.19 23.93
C LYS A 4 -29.37 0.89 24.24
N THR A 5 -30.06 0.25 23.31
CA THR A 5 -31.45 -0.20 23.42
C THR A 5 -31.62 -1.32 24.45
N ASP A 6 -30.71 -2.30 24.49
CA ASP A 6 -30.72 -3.37 25.50
C ASP A 6 -30.46 -2.84 26.91
N LEU A 7 -29.50 -1.92 27.05
CA LEU A 7 -29.18 -1.30 28.33
C LEU A 7 -30.33 -0.42 28.85
N PHE A 8 -31.05 0.24 27.94
CA PHE A 8 -32.24 1.02 28.24
C PHE A 8 -33.39 0.12 28.72
N LEU A 9 -33.70 -0.95 27.97
CA LEU A 9 -34.72 -1.94 28.36
C LEU A 9 -34.43 -2.54 29.74
N LEU A 10 -33.17 -2.88 30.02
CA LEU A 10 -32.77 -3.49 31.29
C LEU A 10 -32.97 -2.54 32.49
N LYS A 11 -32.57 -1.26 32.37
CA LYS A 11 -32.74 -0.25 33.43
C LYS A 11 -34.21 0.05 33.71
N TYR A 12 -35.05 0.10 32.68
CA TYR A 12 -36.47 0.40 32.84
C TYR A 12 -37.29 -0.79 33.35
N SER A 13 -36.93 -2.01 32.96
CA SER A 13 -37.48 -3.25 33.54
C SER A 13 -37.27 -3.26 35.05
N LEU A 14 -36.07 -2.86 35.49
CA LEU A 14 -35.72 -2.74 36.91
C LEU A 14 -36.59 -1.69 37.63
N LEU A 15 -36.78 -0.51 37.03
CA LEU A 15 -37.63 0.57 37.58
C LEU A 15 -39.10 0.16 37.71
N LEU A 16 -39.64 -0.55 36.71
CA LEU A 16 -41.01 -1.05 36.74
C LEU A 16 -41.19 -2.13 37.82
N ILE A 17 -40.21 -3.03 37.97
CA ILE A 17 -40.21 -4.05 39.04
C ILE A 17 -40.15 -3.38 40.41
N ILE A 18 -39.31 -2.36 40.60
CA ILE A 18 -39.22 -1.60 41.87
C ILE A 18 -40.55 -0.90 42.18
N PHE A 19 -41.18 -0.29 41.17
CA PHE A 19 -42.48 0.36 41.32
C PHE A 19 -43.59 -0.63 41.70
N LEU A 20 -43.66 -1.79 41.03
CA LEU A 20 -44.62 -2.85 41.33
C LEU A 20 -44.40 -3.45 42.73
N LEU A 21 -43.15 -3.63 43.16
CA LEU A 21 -42.81 -4.07 44.51
C LEU A 21 -43.24 -3.05 45.57
N TYR A 22 -43.07 -1.75 45.29
CA TYR A 22 -43.48 -0.66 46.19
C TYR A 22 -45.00 -0.60 46.37
N ILE A 23 -45.76 -0.81 45.28
CA ILE A 23 -47.22 -0.90 45.32
C ILE A 23 -47.67 -2.14 46.09
N GLY A 24 -47.02 -3.29 45.91
CA GLY A 24 -47.32 -4.51 46.66
C GLY A 24 -47.06 -4.39 48.17
N HIS A 25 -46.18 -3.47 48.57
CA HIS A 25 -45.90 -3.16 49.99
C HIS A 25 -46.90 -2.19 50.61
N MET A 26 -47.47 -1.28 49.82
CA MET A 26 -48.54 -0.40 50.28
C MET A 26 -49.86 -1.15 50.17
N ASN A 27 -50.55 -1.39 51.29
CA ASN A 27 -51.85 -2.08 51.34
C ASN A 27 -52.98 -1.20 50.77
N ILE A 28 -52.85 -0.79 49.50
CA ILE A 28 -53.69 0.17 48.79
C ILE A 28 -54.99 -0.52 48.41
N ASN A 29 -56.13 0.03 48.86
CA ASN A 29 -57.43 -0.50 48.52
C ASN A 29 -57.83 -0.10 47.08
N LEU A 30 -57.51 -0.98 46.13
CA LEU A 30 -57.74 -0.79 44.68
C LEU A 30 -59.23 -0.73 44.28
N THR A 31 -60.17 -0.77 45.22
CA THR A 31 -61.61 -0.62 44.95
C THR A 31 -62.09 0.83 44.96
N ASP A 32 -61.28 1.79 45.42
CA ASP A 32 -61.63 3.21 45.35
C ASP A 32 -61.44 3.73 43.90
N PRO A 33 -62.51 4.24 43.25
CA PRO A 33 -62.45 4.72 41.87
C PRO A 33 -61.47 5.89 41.66
N THR A 34 -61.22 6.70 42.70
CA THR A 34 -60.26 7.81 42.66
C THR A 34 -58.83 7.28 42.61
N ILE A 35 -58.54 6.24 43.40
CA ILE A 35 -57.23 5.59 43.45
C ILE A 35 -56.98 4.80 42.15
N GLN A 36 -58.00 4.13 41.60
CA GLN A 36 -57.91 3.49 40.28
C GLN A 36 -57.60 4.48 39.17
N ALA A 37 -58.29 5.63 39.14
CA ALA A 37 -58.04 6.66 38.12
C ALA A 37 -56.61 7.22 38.20
N ALA A 38 -56.09 7.47 39.41
CA ALA A 38 -54.71 7.90 39.61
C ALA A 38 -53.71 6.82 39.13
N PHE A 39 -53.99 5.55 39.41
CA PHE A 39 -53.14 4.43 39.01
C PHE A 39 -53.10 4.24 37.49
N ILE A 40 -54.27 4.32 36.84
CA ILE A 40 -54.40 4.29 35.37
C ILE A 40 -53.67 5.49 34.75
N GLY A 41 -53.76 6.67 35.36
CA GLY A 41 -53.05 7.87 34.92
C GLY A 41 -51.52 7.72 34.99
N VAL A 42 -50.99 7.15 36.08
CA VAL A 42 -49.54 6.90 36.24
C VAL A 42 -49.04 5.83 35.27
N ILE A 43 -49.78 4.73 35.10
CA ILE A 43 -49.43 3.68 34.13
C ILE A 43 -49.50 4.23 32.70
N GLY A 44 -50.55 5.00 32.36
CA GLY A 44 -50.70 5.63 31.06
C GLY A 44 -49.53 6.58 30.74
N ALA A 45 -49.13 7.41 31.71
CA ALA A 45 -47.98 8.30 31.58
C ALA A 45 -46.65 7.54 31.43
N LEU A 46 -46.46 6.44 32.17
CA LEU A 46 -45.28 5.57 32.05
C LEU A 46 -45.18 4.90 30.67
N ILE A 47 -46.29 4.36 30.16
CA ILE A 47 -46.33 3.72 28.84
C ILE A 47 -46.10 4.75 27.73
N ALA A 48 -46.71 5.94 27.83
CA ALA A 48 -46.52 7.01 26.87
C ALA A 48 -45.07 7.53 26.87
N GLY A 49 -44.48 7.73 28.06
CA GLY A 49 -43.07 8.10 28.21
C GLY A 49 -42.12 7.03 27.64
N PHE A 50 -42.44 5.75 27.84
CA PHE A 50 -41.69 4.62 27.28
C PHE A 50 -41.77 4.59 25.75
N GLY A 51 -42.99 4.70 25.20
CA GLY A 51 -43.20 4.74 23.75
C GLY A 51 -42.44 5.89 23.10
N ALA A 52 -42.47 7.08 23.70
CA ALA A 52 -41.75 8.25 23.21
C ALA A 52 -40.22 8.09 23.31
N ALA A 53 -39.70 7.58 24.42
CA ALA A 53 -38.26 7.36 24.60
C ALA A 53 -37.71 6.27 23.67
N TYR A 54 -38.43 5.14 23.53
CA TYR A 54 -38.05 4.06 22.64
C TYR A 54 -38.05 4.50 21.16
N THR A 55 -39.09 5.21 20.73
CA THR A 55 -39.14 5.76 19.36
C THR A 55 -38.04 6.77 19.13
N THR A 56 -37.73 7.63 20.10
CA THR A 56 -36.63 8.59 20.02
C THR A 56 -35.27 7.88 19.90
N ILE A 57 -35.00 6.86 20.71
CA ILE A 57 -33.75 6.07 20.61
C ILE A 57 -33.64 5.39 19.25
N GLN A 58 -34.72 4.76 18.76
CA GLN A 58 -34.72 4.14 17.44
C GLN A 58 -34.49 5.15 16.31
N LEU A 59 -35.06 6.35 16.40
CA LEU A 59 -34.86 7.40 15.41
C LEU A 59 -33.43 7.93 15.43
N THR A 60 -32.85 8.13 16.61
CA THR A 60 -31.45 8.53 16.78
C THR A 60 -30.50 7.46 16.24
N ASP A 61 -30.70 6.19 16.60
CA ASP A 61 -29.91 5.07 16.09
C ASP A 61 -30.02 4.95 14.56
N ARG A 62 -31.22 5.16 13.99
CA ARG A 62 -31.42 5.19 12.53
C ARG A 62 -30.70 6.35 11.88
N LYS A 63 -30.73 7.55 12.50
CA LYS A 63 -30.02 8.73 12.00
C LYS A 63 -28.51 8.55 12.04
N GLU A 64 -27.97 8.06 13.16
CA GLU A 64 -26.54 7.73 13.31
C GLU A 64 -26.09 6.67 12.29
N ARG A 65 -26.89 5.61 12.09
CA ARG A 65 -26.61 4.59 11.06
C ARG A 65 -26.62 5.16 9.65
N ARG A 66 -27.56 6.05 9.33
CA ARG A 66 -27.61 6.74 8.02
C ARG A 66 -26.38 7.62 7.82
N GLN A 67 -26.06 8.47 8.80
CA GLN A 67 -24.86 9.32 8.75
C GLN A 67 -23.59 8.51 8.56
N LYS A 68 -23.44 7.39 9.28
CA LYS A 68 -22.29 6.50 9.12
C LYS A 68 -22.24 5.88 7.73
N LYS A 69 -23.39 5.48 7.17
CA LYS A 69 -23.47 4.95 5.80
C LYS A 69 -23.09 6.01 4.76
N ASP A 70 -23.60 7.23 4.91
CA ASP A 70 -23.29 8.34 4.00
C ASP A 70 -21.79 8.71 4.07
N HIS A 71 -21.20 8.68 5.27
CA HIS A 71 -19.77 8.88 5.47
C HIS A 71 -18.92 7.81 4.76
N LEU A 72 -19.25 6.52 4.92
CA LEU A 72 -18.56 5.44 4.24
C LEU A 72 -18.72 5.52 2.71
N LEU A 73 -19.87 6.02 2.21
CA LEU A 73 -20.08 6.26 0.79
C LEU A 73 -19.12 7.34 0.26
N ILE A 74 -18.98 8.46 0.97
CA ILE A 74 -18.05 9.54 0.61
C ILE A 74 -16.59 9.03 0.59
N ILE A 75 -16.19 8.25 1.60
CA ILE A 75 -14.84 7.66 1.65
C ILE A 75 -14.63 6.72 0.45
N LYS A 76 -15.61 5.86 0.17
CA LYS A 76 -15.56 4.92 -0.96
C LYS A 76 -15.42 5.65 -2.29
N ASP A 77 -16.21 6.70 -2.53
CA ASP A 77 -16.14 7.50 -3.76
C ASP A 77 -14.80 8.26 -3.86
N SER A 78 -14.29 8.76 -2.74
CA SER A 78 -12.97 9.41 -2.66
C SER A 78 -11.84 8.42 -2.94
N LEU A 79 -11.94 7.19 -2.45
CA LEU A 79 -10.97 6.13 -2.73
C LEU A 79 -10.96 5.75 -4.22
N ILE A 80 -12.14 5.61 -4.85
CA ILE A 80 -12.24 5.36 -6.30
C ILE A 80 -11.57 6.51 -7.08
N SER A 81 -11.89 7.75 -6.72
CA SER A 81 -11.30 8.94 -7.36
C SER A 81 -9.77 8.96 -7.23
N LEU A 82 -9.25 8.69 -6.04
CA LEU A 82 -7.81 8.64 -5.79
C LEU A 82 -7.13 7.53 -6.61
N LEU A 83 -7.74 6.34 -6.67
CA LEU A 83 -7.19 5.24 -7.44
C LEU A 83 -7.12 5.56 -8.94
N HIS A 84 -8.18 6.18 -9.50
CA HIS A 84 -8.23 6.54 -10.91
C HIS A 84 -7.34 7.71 -11.29
N ASN A 85 -7.29 8.75 -10.46
CA ASN A 85 -6.64 10.01 -10.83
C ASN A 85 -5.15 10.02 -10.45
N GLU A 86 -4.75 9.28 -9.42
CA GLU A 86 -3.38 9.31 -8.90
C GLU A 86 -2.66 7.98 -9.11
N TYR A 87 -3.26 6.86 -8.66
CA TYR A 87 -2.54 5.58 -8.65
C TYR A 87 -2.43 4.93 -10.04
N ILE A 88 -3.51 4.91 -10.83
CA ILE A 88 -3.47 4.34 -12.19
C ILE A 88 -2.43 5.06 -13.07
N PRO A 89 -2.45 6.41 -13.20
CA PRO A 89 -1.47 7.10 -14.04
C PRO A 89 -0.03 6.87 -13.59
N ASN A 90 0.21 6.81 -12.28
CA ASN A 90 1.53 6.51 -11.74
C ASN A 90 1.96 5.07 -12.05
N LEU A 91 1.07 4.08 -11.89
CA LEU A 91 1.33 2.69 -12.26
C LEU A 91 1.62 2.54 -13.76
N THR A 92 0.86 3.21 -14.62
CA THR A 92 1.11 3.24 -16.06
C THR A 92 2.49 3.87 -16.38
N SER A 93 2.84 4.96 -15.70
CA SER A 93 4.15 5.62 -15.87
C SER A 93 5.30 4.71 -15.43
N LEU A 94 5.15 3.98 -14.32
CA LEU A 94 6.11 2.97 -13.87
C LEU A 94 6.20 1.82 -14.86
N GLN A 95 5.09 1.39 -15.46
CA GLN A 95 5.06 0.32 -16.45
C GLN A 95 5.86 0.70 -17.70
N ILE A 96 5.73 1.93 -18.20
CA ILE A 96 6.54 2.44 -19.32
C ILE A 96 8.02 2.45 -18.92
N SER A 97 8.34 3.03 -17.77
CA SER A 97 9.72 3.08 -17.25
C SER A 97 10.33 1.68 -17.05
N SER A 98 9.51 0.70 -16.69
CA SER A 98 9.92 -0.71 -16.54
C SER A 98 10.23 -1.37 -17.88
N GLN A 99 9.48 -1.04 -18.94
CA GLN A 99 9.77 -1.52 -20.28
C GLN A 99 11.12 -1.01 -20.75
N ASP A 100 11.44 0.26 -20.48
CA ASP A 100 12.72 0.85 -20.84
C ASP A 100 13.88 0.23 -20.05
N LEU A 101 13.70 -0.02 -18.75
CA LEU A 101 14.67 -0.79 -17.94
C LEU A 101 14.84 -2.22 -18.49
N GLY A 102 13.75 -2.87 -18.93
CA GLY A 102 13.79 -4.19 -19.55
C GLY A 102 14.63 -4.21 -20.83
N LYS A 103 14.44 -3.23 -21.72
CA LYS A 103 15.26 -3.08 -22.94
C LYS A 103 16.73 -2.90 -22.62
N PHE A 104 17.04 -2.10 -21.60
CA PHE A 104 18.40 -1.90 -21.12
C PHE A 104 19.03 -3.23 -20.65
N ILE A 105 18.31 -4.01 -19.83
CA ILE A 105 18.77 -5.32 -19.34
C ILE A 105 19.02 -6.28 -20.51
N ASP A 106 18.10 -6.32 -21.49
CA ASP A 106 18.26 -7.19 -22.66
C ASP A 106 19.47 -6.79 -23.50
N LYS A 107 19.73 -5.48 -23.68
CA LYS A 107 20.91 -4.96 -24.37
C LYS A 107 22.20 -5.36 -23.66
N GLU A 108 22.28 -5.18 -22.34
CA GLU A 108 23.46 -5.55 -21.56
C GLU A 108 23.67 -7.07 -21.51
N LYS A 109 22.59 -7.88 -21.46
CA LYS A 109 22.70 -9.34 -21.59
C LYS A 109 23.37 -9.76 -22.89
N LEU A 110 22.96 -9.16 -24.01
CA LEU A 110 23.56 -9.45 -25.32
C LEU A 110 25.04 -9.05 -25.32
N ARG A 111 25.37 -7.88 -24.76
CA ARG A 111 26.76 -7.44 -24.59
C ARG A 111 27.59 -8.47 -23.81
N PHE A 112 27.08 -8.98 -22.68
CA PHE A 112 27.76 -10.03 -21.94
C PHE A 112 27.75 -11.39 -22.63
N GLN A 113 26.82 -11.71 -23.51
CA GLN A 113 26.82 -13.00 -24.22
C GLN A 113 27.78 -13.02 -25.40
N PHE A 114 27.95 -11.88 -26.10
CA PHE A 114 28.72 -11.81 -27.35
C PHE A 114 30.15 -11.25 -27.19
N ASN A 115 30.46 -10.49 -26.12
CA ASN A 115 31.76 -9.83 -25.94
C ASN A 115 32.66 -10.43 -24.84
N ILE A 116 32.49 -11.71 -24.45
CA ILE A 116 33.29 -12.29 -23.34
C ILE A 116 34.79 -12.42 -23.68
N ASP A 117 35.20 -12.39 -24.95
CA ASP A 117 36.60 -12.67 -25.32
C ASP A 117 37.35 -11.56 -26.08
N THR A 118 36.71 -10.47 -26.48
CA THR A 118 37.37 -9.49 -27.37
C THR A 118 37.44 -8.11 -26.72
N ASN A 119 38.62 -7.84 -26.17
CA ASN A 119 39.22 -6.53 -25.95
C ASN A 119 38.36 -5.45 -25.27
N PHE A 120 38.85 -4.99 -24.11
CA PHE A 120 38.63 -3.64 -23.57
C PHE A 120 39.08 -2.50 -24.52
N GLU A 121 39.39 -2.78 -25.80
CA GLU A 121 39.82 -1.84 -26.83
C GLU A 121 38.68 -1.39 -27.75
N HIS A 122 37.41 -1.61 -27.38
CA HIS A 122 36.36 -0.79 -27.97
C HIS A 122 36.46 0.62 -27.38
N GLU A 123 37.44 1.36 -27.91
CA GLU A 123 37.38 2.80 -28.12
C GLU A 123 35.98 3.17 -28.59
N ASP A 124 35.37 4.14 -27.92
CA ASP A 124 34.51 5.18 -28.50
C ASP A 124 33.43 4.78 -29.53
N GLU A 125 32.95 3.54 -29.54
CA GLU A 125 31.54 3.34 -29.85
C GLU A 125 30.78 3.82 -28.63
N THR A 126 30.62 5.14 -28.58
CA THR A 126 29.55 5.83 -27.89
C THR A 126 28.39 4.86 -27.91
N ILE A 127 28.09 4.26 -26.75
CA ILE A 127 26.75 3.82 -26.46
C ILE A 127 25.96 5.06 -26.86
N GLU A 128 25.33 5.06 -28.04
CA GLU A 128 24.29 6.02 -28.33
C GLU A 128 23.44 5.88 -27.10
N SER A 129 23.53 6.90 -26.24
CA SER A 129 22.82 6.98 -25.00
C SER A 129 21.40 7.11 -25.47
N GLU A 130 20.80 5.99 -25.81
CA GLU A 130 19.37 5.86 -25.99
C GLU A 130 18.89 6.41 -24.66
N GLN A 131 18.43 7.66 -24.70
CA GLN A 131 18.15 8.41 -23.49
C GLN A 131 17.01 7.66 -22.84
N LEU A 132 17.35 6.81 -21.87
CA LEU A 132 16.37 6.10 -21.07
C LEU A 132 15.66 7.18 -20.28
N SER A 133 14.50 7.56 -20.80
CA SER A 133 13.67 8.58 -20.19
C SER A 133 12.81 7.91 -19.15
N PHE A 134 13.36 7.75 -17.95
CA PHE A 134 12.56 7.31 -16.82
C PHE A 134 11.63 8.45 -16.39
N SER A 135 10.33 8.18 -16.41
CA SER A 135 9.36 9.13 -15.88
C SER A 135 9.64 9.35 -14.41
N SER A 136 9.77 10.61 -13.98
CA SER A 136 9.77 10.94 -12.57
C SER A 136 8.38 10.62 -12.01
N VAL A 137 8.23 9.44 -11.42
CA VAL A 137 6.94 9.05 -10.87
C VAL A 137 6.78 9.76 -9.54
N TYR A 138 5.82 10.69 -9.49
CA TYR A 138 5.36 11.26 -8.24
C TYR A 138 4.45 10.24 -7.57
N PHE A 139 5.04 9.14 -7.09
CA PHE A 139 4.33 8.29 -6.15
C PHE A 139 4.09 9.14 -4.92
N MET A 140 2.84 9.21 -4.46
CA MET A 140 2.58 9.70 -3.12
C MET A 140 3.38 8.84 -2.15
N LYS A 141 4.54 9.35 -1.69
CA LYS A 141 5.23 8.82 -0.50
C LYS A 141 4.29 8.74 0.70
N THR A 142 3.20 9.50 0.64
CA THR A 142 2.03 9.42 1.50
C THR A 142 1.23 8.15 1.25
N SER A 143 1.33 7.22 2.20
CA SER A 143 0.48 6.03 2.34
C SER A 143 -1.01 6.36 2.19
N LEU A 144 -1.83 5.44 1.66
CA LEU A 144 -3.31 5.56 1.65
C LEU A 144 -3.87 5.89 3.05
N LEU A 145 -3.18 5.42 4.10
CA LEU A 145 -3.55 5.68 5.49
C LEU A 145 -3.35 7.15 5.92
N SER A 146 -2.71 7.97 5.10
CA SER A 146 -2.64 9.42 5.31
C SER A 146 -3.91 10.15 4.85
N PHE A 147 -4.69 9.52 3.97
CA PHE A 147 -5.93 10.09 3.42
C PHE A 147 -7.19 9.49 4.05
N PHE A 148 -7.10 8.24 4.51
CA PHE A 148 -8.26 7.49 5.00
C PHE A 148 -7.97 6.80 6.33
N ASP A 149 -8.97 6.81 7.21
CA ASP A 149 -8.93 6.02 8.42
C ASP A 149 -8.95 4.52 8.09
N LYS A 150 -8.06 3.77 8.76
CA LYS A 150 -7.87 2.33 8.53
C LYS A 150 -9.17 1.54 8.79
N ASP A 151 -9.92 1.88 9.83
CA ASP A 151 -11.13 1.14 10.21
C ASP A 151 -12.25 1.38 9.19
N ASP A 152 -12.29 2.55 8.56
CA ASP A 152 -13.26 2.84 7.52
C ASP A 152 -12.92 2.12 6.21
N LEU A 153 -11.64 2.06 5.83
CA LEU A 153 -11.19 1.23 4.71
C LEU A 153 -11.52 -0.26 4.95
N ILE A 154 -11.27 -0.78 6.16
CA ILE A 154 -11.62 -2.17 6.50
C ILE A 154 -13.12 -2.42 6.37
N LYS A 155 -13.98 -1.51 6.86
CA LYS A 155 -15.43 -1.64 6.73
C LYS A 155 -15.86 -1.64 5.26
N ILE A 156 -15.32 -0.75 4.44
CA ILE A 156 -15.61 -0.69 3.00
C ILE A 156 -15.20 -2.00 2.33
N PHE A 157 -14.01 -2.51 2.61
CA PHE A 157 -13.51 -3.76 2.05
C PHE A 157 -14.37 -4.95 2.48
N GLN A 158 -14.78 -5.02 3.74
CA GLN A 158 -15.69 -6.04 4.24
C GLN A 158 -17.06 -5.98 3.56
N GLU A 159 -17.66 -4.79 3.43
CA GLU A 159 -18.95 -4.58 2.77
C GLU A 159 -18.89 -5.00 1.30
N LYS A 160 -17.78 -4.66 0.61
CA LYS A 160 -17.55 -4.98 -0.80
C LYS A 160 -16.92 -6.35 -1.03
N LYS A 161 -16.74 -7.15 0.03
CA LYS A 161 -16.12 -8.49 -0.02
C LYS A 161 -14.75 -8.48 -0.73
N ILE A 162 -13.96 -7.45 -0.50
CA ILE A 162 -12.57 -7.34 -0.92
C ILE A 162 -11.71 -7.97 0.18
N GLU A 163 -10.77 -8.83 -0.19
CA GLU A 163 -9.86 -9.45 0.77
C GLU A 163 -8.97 -8.37 1.42
N ILE A 164 -8.88 -8.38 2.75
CA ILE A 164 -8.09 -7.38 3.49
C ILE A 164 -6.59 -7.49 3.17
N SER A 165 -6.12 -8.68 2.77
CA SER A 165 -4.75 -8.89 2.27
C SER A 165 -4.41 -7.98 1.07
N ILE A 166 -5.39 -7.62 0.24
CA ILE A 166 -5.20 -6.72 -0.91
C ILE A 166 -4.92 -5.30 -0.42
N LEU A 167 -5.60 -4.84 0.64
CA LEU A 167 -5.35 -3.53 1.24
C LEU A 167 -3.91 -3.41 1.71
N TYR A 168 -3.44 -4.40 2.48
CA TYR A 168 -2.05 -4.43 2.97
C TYR A 168 -1.04 -4.64 1.85
N GLY A 169 -1.39 -5.46 0.85
CA GLY A 169 -0.56 -5.67 -0.33
C GLY A 169 -0.29 -4.33 -1.02
N ILE A 170 -1.33 -3.58 -1.35
CA ILE A 170 -1.21 -2.29 -2.02
C ILE A 170 -0.35 -1.30 -1.21
N LEU A 171 -0.56 -1.22 0.10
CA LEU A 171 0.25 -0.37 0.97
C LEU A 171 1.75 -0.72 0.87
N ASN A 172 2.08 -2.01 0.90
CA ASN A 172 3.47 -2.48 0.87
C ASN A 172 4.11 -2.45 -0.53
N PHE A 173 3.36 -2.82 -1.58
CA PHE A 173 3.87 -2.81 -2.95
C PHE A 173 4.18 -1.38 -3.38
N TYR A 174 3.32 -0.41 -3.08
CA TYR A 174 3.58 0.98 -3.46
C TYR A 174 4.79 1.59 -2.77
N GLU A 175 5.02 1.27 -1.51
CA GLU A 175 6.23 1.70 -0.82
C GLU A 175 7.48 1.12 -1.51
N ARG A 176 7.50 -0.19 -1.79
CA ARG A 176 8.64 -0.83 -2.47
C ARG A 176 8.87 -0.30 -3.88
N LEU A 177 7.80 -0.12 -4.67
CA LEU A 177 7.88 0.48 -6.01
C LEU A 177 8.44 1.90 -6.00
N SER A 178 8.22 2.65 -4.92
CA SER A 178 8.77 3.99 -4.75
C SER A 178 10.25 3.99 -4.35
N GLN A 179 10.72 2.96 -3.64
CA GLN A 179 12.10 2.83 -3.17
C GLN A 179 13.03 2.27 -4.25
N GLU A 180 12.56 1.29 -5.01
CA GLU A 180 13.34 0.58 -6.04
C GLU A 180 12.86 0.98 -7.45
N SER A 181 12.63 2.27 -7.69
CA SER A 181 12.12 2.73 -8.99
C SER A 181 13.05 2.33 -10.16
N PRO A 182 12.55 2.25 -11.41
CA PRO A 182 13.39 1.87 -12.54
C PRO A 182 14.58 2.82 -12.74
N SER A 183 14.38 4.11 -12.49
CA SER A 183 15.46 5.10 -12.48
C SER A 183 16.50 4.81 -11.40
N PHE A 184 16.07 4.47 -10.18
CA PHE A 184 16.98 4.18 -9.08
C PHE A 184 17.83 2.93 -9.36
N ILE A 185 17.20 1.86 -9.88
CA ILE A 185 17.90 0.63 -10.26
C ILE A 185 18.96 0.92 -11.34
N TYR A 186 18.57 1.67 -12.38
CA TYR A 186 19.47 2.06 -13.46
C TYR A 186 20.62 2.95 -12.98
N ASP A 187 20.32 4.02 -12.25
CA ASP A 187 21.32 4.97 -11.74
C ASP A 187 22.32 4.27 -10.82
N ASN A 188 21.85 3.36 -9.96
CA ASN A 188 22.71 2.56 -9.11
C ASN A 188 23.67 1.68 -9.92
N TYR A 189 23.18 0.99 -10.96
CA TYR A 189 24.04 0.21 -11.86
C TYR A 189 25.10 1.08 -12.53
N MET A 190 24.69 2.22 -13.12
CA MET A 190 25.62 3.09 -13.86
C MET A 190 26.70 3.67 -12.94
N ASN A 191 26.33 4.11 -11.73
CA ASN A 191 27.27 4.65 -10.75
C ASN A 191 28.28 3.58 -10.28
N GLU A 192 27.83 2.36 -9.98
CA GLU A 192 28.73 1.28 -9.56
C GLU A 192 29.61 0.78 -10.71
N TYR A 193 29.06 0.70 -11.93
CA TYR A 193 29.82 0.38 -13.13
C TYR A 193 30.95 1.38 -13.39
N GLU A 194 30.66 2.69 -13.24
CA GLU A 194 31.66 3.76 -13.38
C GLU A 194 32.76 3.61 -12.32
N LYS A 195 32.41 3.36 -11.05
CA LYS A 195 33.39 3.12 -9.98
C LYS A 195 34.31 1.94 -10.27
N ILE A 196 33.76 0.82 -10.75
CA ILE A 196 34.54 -0.35 -11.15
C ILE A 196 35.50 0.01 -12.28
N THR A 197 35.03 0.76 -13.28
CA THR A 197 35.82 1.17 -14.44
C THR A 197 36.97 2.10 -14.07
N ILE A 198 36.72 3.11 -13.21
CA ILE A 198 37.74 4.01 -12.69
C ILE A 198 38.79 3.23 -11.88
N THR A 199 38.35 2.30 -11.03
CA THR A 199 39.25 1.46 -10.22
C THR A 199 40.15 0.61 -11.12
N ASN A 200 39.58 -0.01 -12.16
CA ASN A 200 40.33 -0.79 -13.14
C ASN A 200 41.38 0.07 -13.87
N GLN A 201 41.02 1.28 -14.32
CA GLN A 201 41.95 2.20 -14.96
C GLN A 201 43.10 2.60 -14.03
N SER A 202 42.82 2.86 -12.75
CA SER A 202 43.84 3.15 -11.75
C SER A 202 44.80 1.97 -11.56
N ASN A 203 44.25 0.76 -11.37
CA ASN A 203 45.06 -0.46 -11.18
C ASN A 203 45.96 -0.73 -12.38
N LEU A 204 45.45 -0.55 -13.60
CA LEU A 204 46.23 -0.71 -14.83
C LEU A 204 47.33 0.36 -14.90
N LYS A 205 47.05 1.61 -14.55
CA LYS A 205 48.06 2.68 -14.52
C LYS A 205 49.18 2.38 -13.52
N ASP A 206 48.83 1.91 -12.32
CA ASP A 206 49.81 1.52 -11.30
C ASP A 206 50.68 0.35 -11.80
N LEU A 207 50.08 -0.61 -12.50
CA LEU A 207 50.79 -1.72 -13.14
C LEU A 207 51.88 -1.24 -14.12
N HIS A 208 51.55 -0.24 -14.95
CA HIS A 208 52.48 0.34 -15.92
C HIS A 208 53.64 1.10 -15.27
N VAL A 209 53.47 1.56 -14.02
CA VAL A 209 54.55 2.20 -13.25
C VAL A 209 55.44 1.14 -12.59
N MET A 210 54.86 0.03 -12.13
CA MET A 210 55.57 -1.01 -11.38
C MET A 210 56.35 -1.98 -12.26
N HIS A 211 55.89 -2.23 -13.49
CA HIS A 211 56.46 -3.23 -14.38
C HIS A 211 56.69 -2.68 -15.79
N GLU A 212 57.72 -3.20 -16.47
CA GLU A 212 57.90 -2.92 -17.89
C GLU A 212 56.70 -3.48 -18.69
N PRO A 213 56.06 -2.69 -19.57
CA PRO A 213 54.82 -3.05 -20.27
C PRO A 213 54.89 -4.35 -21.10
N ASP A 214 56.10 -4.77 -21.49
CA ASP A 214 56.30 -6.00 -22.26
C ASP A 214 56.72 -7.22 -21.45
N SER A 215 56.96 -7.03 -20.15
CA SER A 215 57.34 -8.12 -19.27
C SER A 215 56.23 -9.17 -19.14
N ASN A 216 56.63 -10.44 -18.98
CA ASN A 216 55.67 -11.52 -18.75
C ASN A 216 54.85 -11.30 -17.48
N ILE A 217 55.43 -10.64 -16.47
CA ILE A 217 54.77 -10.31 -15.21
C ILE A 217 53.65 -9.30 -15.46
N PHE A 218 53.94 -8.18 -16.14
CA PHE A 218 52.94 -7.19 -16.53
C PHE A 218 51.78 -7.83 -17.29
N LYS A 219 52.06 -8.64 -18.32
CA LYS A 219 51.02 -9.31 -19.12
C LYS A 219 50.15 -10.26 -18.31
N GLN A 220 50.70 -10.93 -17.30
CA GLN A 220 49.94 -11.82 -16.43
C GLN A 220 49.06 -11.04 -15.45
N GLU A 221 49.59 -10.01 -14.81
CA GLU A 221 48.83 -9.19 -13.86
C GLU A 221 47.76 -8.35 -14.56
N GLU A 222 48.05 -7.82 -15.76
CA GLU A 222 47.07 -7.12 -16.59
C GLU A 222 45.87 -8.03 -16.92
N ARG A 223 46.13 -9.27 -17.34
CA ARG A 223 45.07 -10.27 -17.58
C ARG A 223 44.27 -10.55 -16.32
N LEU A 224 44.92 -10.63 -15.16
CA LEU A 224 44.26 -10.88 -13.89
C LEU A 224 43.37 -9.70 -13.48
N VAL A 225 43.86 -8.47 -13.59
CA VAL A 225 43.09 -7.23 -13.35
C VAL A 225 41.87 -7.18 -14.27
N LYS A 226 42.05 -7.39 -15.58
CA LYS A 226 40.94 -7.42 -16.55
C LYS A 226 39.91 -8.52 -16.20
N LYS A 227 40.37 -9.72 -15.83
CA LYS A 227 39.48 -10.82 -15.44
C LYS A 227 38.67 -10.51 -14.17
N ILE A 228 39.29 -9.92 -13.16
CA ILE A 228 38.59 -9.50 -11.93
C ILE A 228 37.55 -8.43 -12.26
N THR A 229 37.91 -7.45 -13.07
CA THR A 229 36.99 -6.38 -13.50
C THR A 229 35.77 -6.96 -14.23
N ILE A 230 35.96 -7.87 -15.18
CA ILE A 230 34.86 -8.55 -15.87
C ILE A 230 33.97 -9.30 -14.87
N SER A 231 34.57 -10.05 -13.95
CA SER A 231 33.82 -10.79 -12.92
C SER A 231 32.98 -9.86 -12.03
N ASN A 232 33.53 -8.71 -11.64
CA ASN A 232 32.81 -7.74 -10.81
C ASN A 232 31.63 -7.11 -11.57
N ILE A 233 31.85 -6.73 -12.83
CA ILE A 233 30.81 -6.17 -13.70
C ILE A 233 29.69 -7.20 -13.92
N GLN A 234 30.03 -8.46 -14.21
CA GLN A 234 29.05 -9.54 -14.37
C GLN A 234 28.23 -9.78 -13.09
N SER A 235 28.88 -9.75 -11.92
CA SER A 235 28.20 -9.87 -10.63
C SER A 235 27.26 -8.70 -10.38
N LEU A 236 27.69 -7.47 -10.65
CA LEU A 236 26.86 -6.27 -10.54
C LEU A 236 25.64 -6.37 -11.46
N PHE A 237 25.85 -6.80 -12.71
CA PHE A 237 24.76 -6.96 -13.66
C PHE A 237 23.73 -8.01 -13.22
N ALA A 238 24.20 -9.15 -12.69
CA ALA A 238 23.31 -10.19 -12.16
C ALA A 238 22.45 -9.67 -10.99
N GLU A 239 23.02 -8.88 -10.08
CA GLU A 239 22.28 -8.24 -8.99
C GLU A 239 21.23 -7.25 -9.53
N THR A 240 21.60 -6.44 -10.52
CA THR A 240 20.66 -5.50 -11.18
C THR A 240 19.51 -6.23 -11.86
N GLU A 241 19.79 -7.35 -12.54
CA GLU A 241 18.75 -8.17 -13.17
C GLU A 241 17.77 -8.73 -12.13
N GLU A 242 18.29 -9.22 -11.00
CA GLU A 242 17.45 -9.74 -9.91
C GLU A 242 16.55 -8.65 -9.32
N LYS A 243 17.10 -7.45 -9.04
CA LYS A 243 16.33 -6.30 -8.55
C LYS A 243 15.23 -5.90 -9.53
N ALA A 244 15.56 -5.78 -10.82
CA ALA A 244 14.60 -5.43 -11.85
C ALA A 244 13.48 -6.49 -11.99
N LYS A 245 13.83 -7.78 -11.93
CA LYS A 245 12.85 -8.86 -11.96
C LYS A 245 11.88 -8.78 -10.78
N ASN A 246 12.40 -8.60 -9.57
CA ASN A 246 11.57 -8.44 -8.37
C ASN A 246 10.65 -7.23 -8.49
N TYR A 247 11.19 -6.12 -9.00
CA TYR A 247 10.42 -4.91 -9.26
C TYR A 247 9.28 -5.14 -10.28
N PHE A 248 9.52 -5.86 -11.38
CA PHE A 248 8.49 -6.17 -12.37
C PHE A 248 7.35 -7.02 -11.80
N GLU A 249 7.67 -8.00 -10.95
CA GLU A 249 6.66 -8.82 -10.26
C GLU A 249 5.84 -8.01 -9.25
N ASP A 250 6.51 -7.14 -8.47
CA ASP A 250 5.84 -6.23 -7.54
C ASP A 250 4.90 -5.26 -8.30
N LEU A 251 5.35 -4.71 -9.43
CA LEU A 251 4.55 -3.79 -10.25
C LEU A 251 3.31 -4.48 -10.82
N LYS A 252 3.48 -5.68 -11.38
CA LYS A 252 2.38 -6.49 -11.90
C LYS A 252 1.35 -6.77 -10.81
N THR A 253 1.81 -7.18 -9.63
CA THR A 253 0.91 -7.48 -8.50
C THR A 253 0.17 -6.22 -8.02
N ALA A 254 0.85 -5.07 -7.98
CA ALA A 254 0.23 -3.79 -7.62
C ALA A 254 -0.87 -3.38 -8.60
N ILE A 255 -0.66 -3.57 -9.90
CA ILE A 255 -1.67 -3.33 -10.94
C ILE A 255 -2.88 -4.25 -10.74
N GLU A 256 -2.65 -5.56 -10.62
CA GLU A 256 -3.72 -6.55 -10.42
C GLU A 256 -4.58 -6.24 -9.18
N PHE A 257 -3.93 -5.84 -8.08
CA PHE A 257 -4.61 -5.51 -6.83
C PHE A 257 -5.44 -4.23 -6.98
N THR A 258 -4.89 -3.22 -7.65
CA THR A 258 -5.56 -1.95 -7.89
C THR A 258 -6.79 -2.12 -8.76
N GLU A 259 -6.68 -2.87 -9.85
CA GLU A 259 -7.81 -3.22 -10.72
C GLU A 259 -8.89 -4.01 -9.97
N LYS A 260 -8.49 -5.00 -9.15
CA LYS A 260 -9.43 -5.80 -8.34
C LYS A 260 -10.20 -4.93 -7.35
N ILE A 261 -9.59 -3.91 -6.77
CA ILE A 261 -10.27 -2.95 -5.89
C ILE A 261 -11.25 -2.11 -6.70
N ILE A 262 -10.80 -1.46 -7.77
CA ILE A 262 -11.64 -0.57 -8.59
C ILE A 262 -12.90 -1.30 -9.06
N ASN A 263 -12.73 -2.53 -9.57
CA ASN A 263 -13.85 -3.36 -10.06
C ASN A 263 -14.85 -3.75 -8.96
N LYS A 264 -14.41 -3.88 -7.70
CA LYS A 264 -15.30 -4.21 -6.57
C LYS A 264 -15.90 -2.99 -5.89
N LEU A 265 -15.24 -1.84 -5.97
CA LEU A 265 -15.71 -0.59 -5.39
C LEU A 265 -16.76 0.11 -6.29
N SER A 266 -16.56 0.05 -7.61
CA SER A 266 -17.52 0.47 -8.64
C SER A 266 -18.83 -0.32 -8.53
#